data_AF-A0A7Z9NTK2-F1
#
_entry.id   AF-A0A7Z9NTK2-F1
#
_cell.length_a   1.000
_cell.length_b   1.000
_cell.length_c   1.000
_cell.angle_alpha   90.00
_cell.angle_beta   90.00
_cell.angle_gamma   90.00
#
_symmetry.space_group_name_H-M   'P 1'
#
loop_
_entity.id
_entity.type
_entity.pdbx_description
1 polymer ?
#
loop_
_entity_poly.entity_id
_entity_poly.type
_entity_poly.pdbx_seq_one_letter_code
_entity_poly.pdbx_strand_id
1 'polypeptide(L)'
;MLFCLQFSTVTHAQDLTQIDEDPYLDPDSASEVLQPAKRTESAQAYLFGISYGLNPIVILAPAISLGMYWDPLVFGMEISDSEHLGIWEKERRENFGTSRFRGDTQFIKWLYGNNFYLIAAREHRIINLWNRTYNRLSGHALYDMHIETTLTSLGAGLLRFNDIGFLAIDVLRFNVQKKESVKVVEYWETWSTRSGTREDLDENIQKRSDKWVDILDSPSGFIVTFGFYF
;
A
#
# COMPACT_ATOMS: atom_id res chain seq x y z
N MET A 1 41.51 -3.97 -20.57
CA MET A 1 41.56 -4.82 -19.36
C MET A 1 40.14 -4.89 -18.83
N LEU A 2 39.40 -5.93 -19.23
CA LEU A 2 37.96 -6.10 -18.97
C LEU A 2 37.82 -7.27 -17.99
N PHE A 3 37.33 -7.02 -16.79
CA PHE A 3 37.01 -8.06 -15.81
C PHE A 3 35.54 -8.45 -15.99
N CYS A 4 35.28 -9.56 -16.68
CA CYS A 4 33.98 -10.22 -16.66
C CYS A 4 33.95 -11.19 -15.47
N LEU A 5 33.24 -10.81 -14.41
CA LEU A 5 32.86 -11.74 -13.34
C LEU A 5 31.66 -12.56 -13.83
N GLN A 6 31.93 -13.79 -14.28
CA GLN A 6 30.88 -14.79 -14.45
C GLN A 6 30.51 -15.33 -13.06
N PHE A 7 29.28 -15.05 -12.63
CA PHE A 7 28.69 -15.73 -11.48
C PHE A 7 28.03 -17.02 -11.98
N SER A 8 28.68 -18.13 -11.66
CA SER A 8 28.17 -19.49 -11.87
C SER A 8 26.91 -19.69 -11.01
N THR A 9 25.74 -19.80 -11.64
CA THR A 9 24.52 -20.30 -10.99
C THR A 9 24.65 -21.80 -10.78
N VAL A 10 25.17 -22.20 -9.62
CA VAL A 10 24.94 -23.53 -9.07
C VAL A 10 23.91 -23.37 -7.95
N THR A 11 22.65 -23.30 -8.34
CA THR A 11 21.53 -23.57 -7.43
C THR A 11 21.05 -24.97 -7.74
N HIS A 12 21.24 -25.86 -6.77
CA HIS A 12 20.79 -27.25 -6.75
C HIS A 12 19.44 -27.41 -7.46
N ALA A 13 19.48 -27.94 -8.68
CA ALA A 13 18.38 -28.71 -9.22
C ALA A 13 18.18 -29.87 -8.25
N GLN A 14 17.10 -29.83 -7.47
CA GLN A 14 16.56 -31.06 -6.92
C GLN A 14 16.32 -32.01 -8.09
N ASP A 15 16.80 -33.22 -7.90
CA ASP A 15 16.85 -34.31 -8.85
C ASP A 15 15.54 -34.42 -9.66
N LEU A 16 15.55 -33.91 -10.89
CA LEU A 16 14.43 -33.95 -11.83
C LEU A 16 14.31 -35.31 -12.53
N THR A 17 15.18 -36.27 -12.18
CA THR A 17 15.21 -37.59 -12.84
C THR A 17 14.16 -38.57 -12.32
N GLN A 18 13.28 -38.18 -11.39
CA GLN A 18 12.27 -39.06 -10.80
C GLN A 18 10.80 -38.71 -11.10
N ILE A 19 10.52 -37.67 -11.90
CA ILE A 19 9.14 -37.31 -12.31
C ILE A 19 8.77 -37.92 -13.68
N ASP A 20 9.70 -38.66 -14.30
CA ASP A 20 9.56 -39.18 -15.68
C ASP A 20 8.85 -40.55 -15.79
N GLU A 21 8.27 -41.08 -14.71
CA GLU A 21 7.65 -42.42 -14.71
C GLU A 21 6.21 -42.48 -14.17
N ASP A 22 5.45 -41.38 -14.18
CA ASP A 22 4.00 -41.47 -13.94
C ASP A 22 3.22 -41.53 -15.28
N PRO A 23 2.77 -42.71 -15.74
CA PRO A 23 2.08 -42.86 -17.02
C PRO A 23 0.68 -42.20 -17.06
N TYR A 24 0.23 -41.60 -15.96
CA TYR A 24 -1.04 -40.87 -15.87
C TYR A 24 -0.87 -39.34 -15.86
N LEU A 25 0.36 -38.83 -15.79
CA LEU A 25 0.67 -37.41 -15.84
C LEU A 25 1.34 -37.10 -17.18
N ASP A 26 0.63 -36.40 -18.06
CA ASP A 26 1.21 -35.89 -19.30
C ASP A 26 2.29 -34.85 -18.95
N PRO A 27 3.58 -35.13 -19.19
CA PRO A 27 4.68 -34.24 -18.81
C PRO A 27 4.62 -32.91 -19.56
N ASP A 28 4.01 -32.86 -20.76
CA ASP A 28 3.84 -31.63 -21.52
C ASP A 28 2.77 -30.73 -20.87
N SER A 29 1.63 -31.31 -20.48
CA SER A 29 0.58 -30.61 -19.71
C SER A 29 1.06 -30.16 -18.32
N ALA A 30 1.85 -30.99 -17.62
CA ALA A 30 2.42 -30.64 -16.33
C ALA A 30 3.42 -29.48 -16.44
N SER A 31 4.22 -29.44 -17.51
CA SER A 31 5.15 -28.36 -17.81
C SER A 31 4.43 -27.04 -18.12
N GLU A 32 3.33 -27.07 -18.88
CA GLU A 32 2.51 -25.87 -19.17
C GLU A 32 1.89 -25.25 -17.91
N VAL A 33 1.48 -26.08 -16.94
CA VAL A 33 0.94 -25.61 -15.65
C VAL A 33 2.03 -24.97 -14.77
N LEU A 34 3.26 -25.48 -14.85
CA LEU A 34 4.39 -25.00 -14.06
C LEU A 34 5.09 -23.77 -14.70
N GLN A 35 5.05 -23.64 -16.03
CA GLN A 35 5.66 -22.55 -16.80
C GLN A 35 4.73 -22.08 -17.93
N PRO A 36 3.61 -21.43 -17.59
CA PRO A 36 2.64 -21.02 -18.60
C PRO A 36 3.26 -20.04 -19.61
N ALA A 37 3.10 -20.33 -20.91
CA ALA A 37 3.62 -19.49 -22.00
C ALA A 37 2.95 -18.11 -22.08
N LYS A 38 1.74 -17.97 -21.51
CA LYS A 38 0.98 -16.73 -21.41
C LYS A 38 0.52 -16.51 -19.97
N ARG A 39 0.55 -15.25 -19.51
CA ARG A 39 0.08 -14.89 -18.15
C ARG A 39 -1.43 -14.95 -18.00
N THR A 40 -2.16 -14.72 -19.08
CA THR A 40 -3.63 -14.69 -19.15
C THR A 40 -4.06 -15.31 -20.48
N GLU A 41 -5.28 -15.84 -20.55
CA GLU A 41 -5.83 -16.38 -21.81
C GLU A 41 -5.98 -15.30 -22.89
N SER A 42 -6.30 -14.07 -22.47
CA SER A 42 -6.47 -12.89 -23.32
C SER A 42 -5.34 -11.88 -23.14
N ALA A 43 -5.00 -11.13 -24.19
CA ALA A 43 -4.06 -10.01 -24.12
C ALA A 43 -4.60 -8.80 -23.31
N GLN A 44 -5.89 -8.81 -22.99
CA GLN A 44 -6.57 -7.79 -22.18
C GLN A 44 -7.52 -8.46 -21.19
N ALA A 45 -7.57 -7.92 -19.96
CA ALA A 45 -8.51 -8.34 -18.93
C ALA A 45 -8.81 -7.19 -17.96
N TYR A 46 -10.01 -7.13 -17.42
CA TYR A 46 -10.34 -6.24 -16.31
C TYR A 46 -10.03 -6.92 -14.99
N LEU A 47 -9.55 -6.15 -14.02
CA LEU A 47 -9.16 -6.62 -12.70
C LEU A 47 -10.05 -5.94 -11.67
N PHE A 48 -10.70 -6.73 -10.83
CA PHE A 48 -11.45 -6.25 -9.68
C PHE A 48 -10.97 -6.97 -8.43
N GLY A 49 -10.46 -6.24 -7.45
CA GLY A 49 -9.91 -6.85 -6.23
C GLY A 49 -9.95 -5.96 -5.01
N ILE A 50 -9.44 -6.51 -3.91
CA ILE A 50 -9.28 -5.81 -2.64
C ILE A 50 -7.79 -5.85 -2.27
N SER A 51 -7.25 -4.70 -1.87
CA SER A 51 -5.85 -4.50 -1.50
C SER A 51 -5.70 -4.27 0.01
N TYR A 52 -4.78 -4.99 0.63
CA TYR A 52 -4.34 -4.84 2.03
C TYR A 52 -2.82 -4.69 2.06
N GLY A 53 -2.24 -3.99 3.02
CA GLY A 53 -0.78 -3.84 3.06
C GLY A 53 -0.27 -3.16 4.31
N LEU A 54 1.05 -3.17 4.53
CA LEU A 54 1.66 -2.77 5.81
C LEU A 54 1.87 -1.27 6.00
N ASN A 55 1.10 -0.43 5.31
CA ASN A 55 1.06 1.02 5.56
C ASN A 55 -0.17 1.35 6.42
N PRO A 56 -0.09 2.23 7.44
CA PRO A 56 -1.22 2.46 8.36
C PRO A 56 -2.54 2.83 7.68
N ILE A 57 -2.52 3.54 6.56
CA ILE A 57 -3.75 3.78 5.78
C ILE A 57 -4.26 2.47 5.20
N VAL A 58 -3.42 1.66 4.60
CA VAL A 58 -3.83 0.43 3.90
C VAL A 58 -4.20 -0.70 4.88
N ILE A 59 -3.62 -0.74 6.08
CA ILE A 59 -4.01 -1.69 7.15
C ILE A 59 -5.40 -1.33 7.68
N LEU A 60 -5.63 -0.05 7.97
CA LEU A 60 -6.85 0.42 8.65
C LEU A 60 -7.98 0.79 7.68
N ALA A 61 -7.65 0.98 6.41
CA ALA A 61 -8.55 1.23 5.29
C ALA A 61 -8.08 0.38 4.11
N PRO A 62 -8.57 -0.87 3.97
CA PRO A 62 -8.30 -1.63 2.76
C PRO A 62 -8.86 -0.91 1.55
N ALA A 63 -8.25 -1.14 0.40
CA ALA A 63 -8.61 -0.48 -0.85
C ALA A 63 -9.39 -1.42 -1.76
N ILE A 64 -10.40 -0.90 -2.45
CA ILE A 64 -10.96 -1.55 -3.64
C ILE A 64 -10.06 -1.19 -4.82
N SER A 65 -9.60 -2.19 -5.56
CA SER A 65 -8.71 -2.06 -6.70
C SER A 65 -9.47 -2.35 -8.00
N LEU A 66 -9.39 -1.40 -8.93
CA LEU A 66 -9.94 -1.51 -10.28
C LEU A 66 -8.80 -1.34 -11.26
N GLY A 67 -8.62 -2.29 -12.16
CA GLY A 67 -7.54 -2.25 -13.14
C GLY A 67 -7.91 -2.84 -14.48
N MET A 68 -7.06 -2.59 -15.45
CA MET A 68 -7.06 -3.25 -16.74
C MET A 68 -5.65 -3.76 -16.99
N TYR A 69 -5.56 -5.07 -17.16
CA TYR A 69 -4.40 -5.73 -17.74
C TYR A 69 -4.45 -5.53 -19.26
N TRP A 70 -3.35 -5.06 -19.82
CA TRP A 70 -3.10 -4.95 -21.25
C TRP A 70 -1.62 -5.23 -21.49
N ASP A 71 -1.30 -6.48 -21.83
CA ASP A 71 0.07 -7.00 -21.85
C ASP A 71 1.08 -6.04 -22.54
N PRO A 72 2.22 -5.69 -21.90
CA PRO A 72 2.73 -6.11 -20.59
C PRO A 72 2.42 -5.12 -19.46
N LEU A 73 1.40 -4.28 -19.61
CA LEU A 73 1.04 -3.25 -18.65
C LEU A 73 -0.21 -3.63 -17.86
N VAL A 74 -0.30 -3.11 -16.64
CA VAL A 74 -1.55 -3.03 -15.88
C VAL A 74 -1.69 -1.60 -15.45
N PHE A 75 -2.83 -0.97 -15.71
CA PHE A 75 -3.12 0.35 -15.18
C PHE A 75 -4.41 0.29 -14.39
N GLY A 76 -4.52 1.12 -13.37
CA GLY A 76 -5.67 1.04 -12.49
C GLY A 76 -5.68 2.12 -11.43
N MET A 77 -6.69 2.02 -10.59
CA MET A 77 -6.92 2.87 -9.46
C MET A 77 -7.32 2.06 -8.24
N GLU A 78 -6.99 2.58 -7.06
CA GLU A 78 -7.38 1.99 -5.78
C GLU A 78 -8.03 3.08 -4.93
N ILE A 79 -9.16 2.78 -4.32
CA ILE A 79 -9.86 3.69 -3.41
C ILE A 79 -9.98 3.01 -2.06
N SER A 80 -9.57 3.69 -0.99
CA SER A 80 -9.70 3.22 0.38
C SER A 80 -10.42 4.21 1.29
N ASP A 81 -11.20 3.66 2.22
CA ASP A 81 -11.89 4.44 3.24
C ASP A 81 -12.05 3.62 4.53
N SER A 82 -11.42 4.06 5.62
CA SER A 82 -11.47 3.35 6.91
C SER A 82 -12.86 3.34 7.55
N GLU A 83 -13.79 4.19 7.12
CA GLU A 83 -15.14 4.25 7.70
C GLU A 83 -16.11 3.29 7.01
N HIS A 84 -15.91 3.06 5.70
CA HIS A 84 -16.81 2.20 4.91
C HIS A 84 -16.20 0.84 4.56
N LEU A 85 -14.87 0.76 4.44
CA LEU A 85 -14.13 -0.44 4.06
C LEU A 85 -13.27 -0.98 5.21
N GLY A 86 -13.10 -0.22 6.29
CA GLY A 86 -12.25 -0.58 7.42
C GLY A 86 -12.78 -1.78 8.21
N ILE A 87 -11.96 -2.82 8.35
CA ILE A 87 -12.28 -3.99 9.17
C ILE A 87 -11.88 -3.84 10.65
N TRP A 88 -11.04 -2.85 10.97
CA TRP A 88 -10.51 -2.56 12.31
C TRP A 88 -11.03 -1.24 12.87
N GLU A 89 -12.28 -0.87 12.57
CA GLU A 89 -12.81 0.44 12.93
C GLU A 89 -12.79 0.68 14.44
N LYS A 90 -13.16 -0.34 15.22
CA LYS A 90 -13.21 -0.24 16.68
C LYS A 90 -11.82 -0.04 17.26
N GLU A 91 -10.86 -0.89 16.90
CA GLU A 91 -9.48 -0.84 17.37
C GLU A 91 -8.82 0.47 16.95
N ARG A 92 -9.13 0.96 15.75
CA ARG A 92 -8.67 2.26 15.27
C ARG A 92 -9.23 3.39 16.12
N ARG A 93 -10.52 3.39 16.44
CA ARG A 93 -11.14 4.43 17.29
C ARG A 93 -10.66 4.34 18.74
N GLU A 94 -10.37 3.15 19.26
CA GLU A 94 -9.83 2.96 20.60
C GLU A 94 -8.37 3.46 20.71
N ASN A 95 -7.53 3.17 19.71
CA ASN A 95 -6.11 3.56 19.71
C ASN A 95 -5.88 5.00 19.25
N PHE A 96 -6.62 5.46 18.25
CA PHE A 96 -6.44 6.76 17.61
C PHE A 96 -7.60 7.72 17.85
N GLY A 97 -8.59 7.40 18.71
CA GLY A 97 -9.78 8.23 18.87
C GLY A 97 -10.60 8.37 17.58
N THR A 98 -11.56 9.30 17.58
CA THR A 98 -12.35 9.63 16.39
C THR A 98 -11.41 10.05 15.26
N SER A 99 -11.34 9.22 14.22
CA SER A 99 -10.42 9.40 13.09
C SER A 99 -11.04 8.88 11.79
N ARG A 100 -10.48 9.22 10.64
CA ARG A 100 -10.80 8.61 9.33
C ARG A 100 -9.59 8.72 8.42
N PHE A 101 -9.25 7.61 7.79
CA PHE A 101 -8.17 7.47 6.82
C PHE A 101 -8.79 7.20 5.45
N ARG A 102 -8.35 7.94 4.43
CA ARG A 102 -8.77 7.76 3.04
C ARG A 102 -7.56 7.78 2.12
N GLY A 103 -7.65 7.05 1.02
CA GLY A 103 -6.58 6.98 0.04
C GLY A 103 -7.13 6.78 -1.36
N ASP A 104 -6.60 7.53 -2.31
CA ASP A 104 -6.83 7.32 -3.74
C ASP A 104 -5.47 7.09 -4.41
N THR A 105 -5.31 5.95 -5.06
CA THR A 105 -4.09 5.59 -5.78
C THR A 105 -4.40 5.43 -7.25
N GLN A 106 -3.54 5.96 -8.12
CA GLN A 106 -3.51 5.64 -9.54
C GLN A 106 -2.18 4.95 -9.82
N PHE A 107 -2.19 3.82 -10.50
CA PHE A 107 -0.99 3.02 -10.71
C PHE A 107 -0.83 2.52 -12.13
N ILE A 108 0.42 2.28 -12.50
CA ILE A 108 0.84 1.55 -13.70
C ILE A 108 1.86 0.49 -13.24
N LYS A 109 1.61 -0.78 -13.57
CA LYS A 109 2.52 -1.90 -13.38
C LYS A 109 3.05 -2.30 -14.75
N TRP A 110 4.36 -2.43 -14.89
CA TRP A 110 5.02 -2.97 -16.07
C TRP A 110 5.58 -4.35 -15.75
N LEU A 111 4.99 -5.37 -16.37
CA LEU A 111 5.32 -6.76 -16.18
C LEU A 111 6.55 -7.18 -16.98
N TYR A 112 7.44 -7.93 -16.34
CA TYR A 112 8.65 -8.48 -16.94
C TYR A 112 8.94 -9.89 -16.40
N GLY A 113 9.63 -10.72 -17.20
CA GLY A 113 9.84 -12.13 -16.87
C GLY A 113 8.51 -12.88 -16.75
N ASN A 114 8.40 -13.85 -15.84
CA ASN A 114 7.18 -14.64 -15.74
C ASN A 114 6.08 -13.88 -14.98
N ASN A 115 6.36 -13.45 -13.74
CA ASN A 115 5.34 -12.89 -12.84
C ASN A 115 5.76 -11.57 -12.17
N PHE A 116 6.91 -10.99 -12.52
CA PHE A 116 7.40 -9.80 -11.85
C PHE A 116 6.85 -8.54 -12.50
N TYR A 117 6.72 -7.46 -11.73
CA TYR A 117 6.48 -6.13 -12.29
C TYR A 117 7.23 -5.05 -11.53
N LEU A 118 7.48 -3.94 -12.22
CA LEU A 118 7.75 -2.65 -11.63
C LEU A 118 6.45 -1.86 -11.56
N ILE A 119 6.23 -1.13 -10.48
CA ILE A 119 5.05 -0.27 -10.30
C ILE A 119 5.48 1.18 -10.17
N ALA A 120 4.76 2.06 -10.86
CA ALA A 120 4.75 3.48 -10.58
C ALA A 120 3.32 3.88 -10.20
N ALA A 121 3.18 4.61 -9.10
CA ALA A 121 1.88 5.05 -8.62
C ALA A 121 1.93 6.51 -8.13
N ARG A 122 0.76 7.14 -8.18
CA ARG A 122 0.48 8.43 -7.57
C ARG A 122 -0.59 8.20 -6.53
N GLU A 123 -0.31 8.61 -5.31
CA GLU A 123 -1.20 8.36 -4.18
C GLU A 123 -1.58 9.67 -3.53
N HIS A 124 -2.85 9.79 -3.22
CA HIS A 124 -3.44 10.89 -2.50
C HIS A 124 -3.99 10.32 -1.19
N ARG A 125 -3.43 10.75 -0.06
CA ARG A 125 -3.72 10.18 1.26
C ARG A 125 -4.22 11.28 2.18
N ILE A 126 -5.34 11.01 2.85
CA ILE A 126 -5.99 11.95 3.77
C ILE A 126 -6.17 11.30 5.13
N ILE A 127 -5.77 12.01 6.18
CA ILE A 127 -6.04 11.66 7.57
C ILE A 127 -6.85 12.78 8.21
N ASN A 128 -8.03 12.43 8.72
CA ASN A 128 -8.81 13.29 9.58
C ASN A 128 -8.74 12.77 11.01
N LEU A 129 -8.39 13.64 11.93
CA LEU A 129 -8.20 13.36 13.34
C LEU A 129 -9.02 14.35 14.15
N TRP A 130 -10.04 13.87 14.84
CA TRP A 130 -10.96 14.71 15.59
C TRP A 130 -10.73 14.63 17.10
N ASN A 131 -11.10 15.71 17.80
CA ASN A 131 -11.11 15.80 19.25
C ASN A 131 -9.74 15.47 19.89
N ARG A 132 -8.66 16.01 19.33
CA ARG A 132 -7.32 15.88 19.92
C ARG A 132 -7.21 16.77 21.13
N THR A 133 -6.92 16.14 22.26
CA THR A 133 -6.69 16.84 23.51
C THR A 133 -5.20 17.01 23.75
N TYR A 134 -4.88 18.13 24.37
CA TYR A 134 -3.59 18.41 24.95
C TYR A 134 -3.81 18.95 26.36
N ASN A 135 -3.53 18.10 27.36
CA ASN A 135 -3.83 18.35 28.77
C ASN A 135 -2.53 18.67 29.54
N ARG A 136 -2.58 19.72 30.35
CA ARG A 136 -1.57 20.09 31.34
C ARG A 136 -2.20 20.21 32.73
N LEU A 137 -1.36 20.28 33.75
CA LEU A 137 -1.79 20.55 35.14
C LEU A 137 -2.62 21.84 35.27
N SER A 138 -2.37 22.84 34.41
CA SER A 138 -2.99 24.17 34.47
C SER A 138 -4.02 24.45 33.37
N GLY A 139 -4.41 23.46 32.56
CA GLY A 139 -5.44 23.63 31.54
C GLY A 139 -5.40 22.58 30.42
N HIS A 140 -6.35 22.67 29.52
CA HIS A 140 -6.54 21.78 28.38
C HIS A 140 -6.83 22.56 27.09
N ALA A 141 -6.45 21.98 25.96
CA ALA A 141 -6.88 22.42 24.64
C ALA A 141 -7.47 21.26 23.83
N LEU A 142 -8.41 21.61 22.95
CA LEU A 142 -9.08 20.70 22.03
C LEU A 142 -8.91 21.21 20.60
N TYR A 143 -8.40 20.36 19.71
CA TYR A 143 -8.23 20.68 18.30
C TYR A 143 -8.51 19.48 17.39
N ASP A 144 -8.84 19.75 16.14
CA ASP A 144 -8.85 18.77 15.06
C ASP A 144 -7.63 18.97 14.17
N MET A 145 -7.18 17.88 13.54
CA MET A 145 -6.06 17.87 12.62
C MET A 145 -6.44 17.15 11.35
N HIS A 146 -6.27 17.83 10.21
CA HIS A 146 -6.56 17.33 8.88
C HIS A 146 -5.26 17.37 8.09
N ILE A 147 -4.81 16.20 7.63
CA ILE A 147 -3.54 16.03 6.95
C ILE A 147 -3.83 15.46 5.58
N GLU A 148 -3.31 16.12 4.57
CA GLU A 148 -3.44 15.72 3.17
C GLU A 148 -2.04 15.65 2.57
N THR A 149 -1.71 14.52 1.97
CA THR A 149 -0.44 14.34 1.26
C THR A 149 -0.69 13.79 -0.13
N THR A 150 0.11 14.26 -1.08
CA THR A 150 0.23 13.66 -2.40
C THR A 150 1.65 13.18 -2.57
N LEU A 151 1.78 11.90 -2.87
CA LEU A 151 3.07 11.24 -3.04
C LEU A 151 3.12 10.49 -4.37
N THR A 152 4.33 10.32 -4.87
CA THR A 152 4.63 9.45 -6.01
C THR A 152 5.38 8.26 -5.47
N SER A 153 5.03 7.07 -5.92
CA SER A 153 5.58 5.85 -5.38
C SER A 153 6.09 4.94 -6.50
N LEU A 154 7.22 4.29 -6.24
CA LEU A 154 7.91 3.38 -7.15
C LEU A 154 8.20 2.08 -6.41
N GLY A 155 7.92 0.95 -7.03
CA GLY A 155 8.06 -0.33 -6.37
C GLY A 155 8.27 -1.49 -7.32
N ALA A 156 8.33 -2.67 -6.72
CA ALA A 156 8.39 -3.93 -7.45
C ALA A 156 7.55 -4.99 -6.75
N GLY A 157 7.04 -5.93 -7.52
CA GLY A 157 6.14 -6.94 -7.02
C GLY A 157 5.98 -8.14 -7.93
N LEU A 158 5.04 -9.00 -7.52
CA LEU A 158 4.66 -10.23 -8.18
C LEU A 158 3.18 -10.15 -8.55
N LEU A 159 2.83 -10.47 -9.79
CA LEU A 159 1.46 -10.63 -10.26
C LEU A 159 1.32 -12.02 -10.86
N ARG A 160 0.36 -12.79 -10.35
CA ARG A 160 0.01 -14.11 -10.87
C ARG A 160 -1.48 -14.15 -11.14
N PHE A 161 -1.83 -14.73 -12.29
CA PHE A 161 -3.20 -15.09 -12.63
C PHE A 161 -3.40 -16.58 -12.41
N ASN A 162 -4.62 -16.94 -12.03
CA ASN A 162 -5.13 -18.30 -12.01
C ASN A 162 -6.32 -18.38 -13.00
N ASP A 163 -7.15 -19.41 -12.95
CA ASP A 163 -8.23 -19.59 -13.93
C ASP A 163 -9.32 -18.50 -13.84
N ILE A 164 -9.61 -18.00 -12.64
CA ILE A 164 -10.72 -17.05 -12.39
C ILE A 164 -10.30 -15.78 -11.67
N GLY A 165 -9.04 -15.70 -11.24
CA GLY A 165 -8.59 -14.64 -10.34
C GLY A 165 -7.13 -14.28 -10.50
N PHE A 166 -6.73 -13.27 -9.74
CA PHE A 166 -5.36 -12.81 -9.71
C PHE A 166 -4.90 -12.53 -8.27
N LEU A 167 -3.59 -12.60 -8.08
CA LEU A 167 -2.89 -12.23 -6.87
C LEU A 167 -1.73 -11.31 -7.25
N ALA A 168 -1.77 -10.07 -6.77
CA ALA A 168 -0.67 -9.14 -6.86
C ALA A 168 -0.08 -8.91 -5.47
N ILE A 169 1.24 -8.92 -5.36
CA ILE A 169 1.97 -8.58 -4.13
C ILE A 169 3.00 -7.52 -4.48
N ASP A 170 2.76 -6.28 -4.05
CA ASP A 170 3.78 -5.24 -4.03
C ASP A 170 4.73 -5.54 -2.86
N VAL A 171 5.94 -6.03 -3.14
CA VAL A 171 6.90 -6.41 -2.09
C VAL A 171 7.40 -5.16 -1.35
N LEU A 172 7.74 -4.14 -2.12
CA LEU A 172 8.28 -2.87 -1.65
C LEU A 172 7.82 -1.74 -2.56
N ARG A 173 7.42 -0.62 -1.95
CA ARG A 173 7.00 0.60 -2.62
C ARG A 173 7.61 1.80 -1.89
N PHE A 174 8.60 2.42 -2.53
CA PHE A 174 9.25 3.64 -2.06
C PHE A 174 8.39 4.84 -2.41
N ASN A 175 8.21 5.73 -1.45
CA ASN A 175 7.42 6.94 -1.64
C ASN A 175 8.36 8.14 -1.74
N VAL A 176 7.96 9.10 -2.56
CA VAL A 176 8.56 10.41 -2.67
C VAL A 176 7.43 11.41 -2.51
N GLN A 177 7.38 12.05 -1.35
CA GLN A 177 6.44 13.12 -1.07
C GLN A 177 6.56 14.25 -2.10
N LYS A 178 5.41 14.72 -2.62
CA LYS A 178 5.36 15.84 -3.58
C LYS A 178 4.72 17.08 -3.01
N LYS A 179 3.64 16.91 -2.25
CA LYS A 179 2.88 17.99 -1.64
C LYS A 179 2.30 17.53 -0.32
N GLU A 180 2.26 18.44 0.63
CA GLU A 180 1.62 18.24 1.92
C GLU A 180 0.82 19.48 2.30
N SER A 181 -0.24 19.24 3.05
CA SER A 181 -1.05 20.27 3.67
C SER A 181 -1.54 19.75 5.02
N VAL A 182 -1.26 20.51 6.06
CA VAL A 182 -1.75 20.25 7.41
C VAL A 182 -2.63 21.42 7.81
N LYS A 183 -3.88 21.12 8.17
CA LYS A 183 -4.84 22.09 8.68
C LYS A 183 -5.26 21.70 10.08
N VAL A 184 -5.10 22.64 11.01
CA VAL A 184 -5.47 22.47 12.41
C VAL A 184 -6.61 23.42 12.73
N VAL A 185 -7.62 22.92 13.43
CA VAL A 185 -8.79 23.70 13.87
C VAL A 185 -8.89 23.58 15.39
N GLU A 186 -8.57 24.66 16.09
CA GLU A 186 -8.68 24.73 17.55
C GLU A 186 -10.11 25.17 17.94
N TYR A 187 -10.73 24.47 18.89
CA TYR A 187 -12.10 24.78 19.35
C TYR A 187 -12.14 25.43 20.73
N TRP A 188 -11.22 25.02 21.60
CA TRP A 188 -11.20 25.46 22.98
C TRP A 188 -9.77 25.48 23.49
N GLU A 189 -9.38 26.60 24.10
CA GLU A 189 -8.16 26.74 24.89
C GLU A 189 -8.52 27.33 26.27
N THR A 190 -8.03 26.74 27.37
CA THR A 190 -8.28 27.25 28.75
C THR A 190 -7.08 27.96 29.37
N TRP A 191 -6.00 28.18 28.62
CA TRP A 191 -4.79 28.74 29.23
C TRP A 191 -4.90 30.23 29.47
N SER A 192 -4.23 30.66 30.54
CA SER A 192 -3.94 32.07 30.77
C SER A 192 -2.44 32.28 30.54
N THR A 193 -2.05 33.46 30.07
CA THR A 193 -0.62 33.84 29.91
C THR A 193 0.19 33.77 31.21
N ARG A 194 -0.47 33.59 32.37
CA ARG A 194 0.18 33.36 33.68
C ARG A 194 0.45 31.90 34.00
N SER A 195 -0.14 30.95 33.28
CA SER A 195 -0.16 29.53 33.65
C SER A 195 0.38 28.56 32.58
N GLY A 196 0.85 29.08 31.44
CA GLY A 196 1.54 28.34 30.37
C GLY A 196 1.78 29.20 29.12
N THR A 197 2.71 28.81 28.27
CA THR A 197 2.92 29.44 26.95
C THR A 197 2.17 28.68 25.85
N ARG A 198 1.60 29.43 24.90
CA ARG A 198 1.02 28.89 23.66
C ARG A 198 2.05 28.11 22.85
N GLU A 199 3.32 28.51 22.93
CA GLU A 199 4.46 27.88 22.25
C GLU A 199 4.51 26.36 22.44
N ASP A 200 4.26 25.88 23.65
CA ASP A 200 4.29 24.45 23.95
C ASP A 200 3.09 23.67 23.33
N LEU A 201 1.95 24.34 23.08
CA LEU A 201 0.85 23.74 22.28
C LEU A 201 1.23 23.71 20.82
N ASP A 202 1.72 24.83 20.29
CA ASP A 202 2.15 24.93 18.90
C ASP A 202 3.23 23.88 18.61
N GLU A 203 4.18 23.67 19.53
CA GLU A 203 5.18 22.61 19.46
C GLU A 203 4.54 21.20 19.52
N ASN A 204 3.51 20.99 20.36
CA ASN A 204 2.81 19.71 20.40
C ASN A 204 2.08 19.40 19.09
N ILE A 205 1.38 20.39 18.54
CA ILE A 205 0.65 20.31 17.29
C ILE A 205 1.64 20.02 16.15
N GLN A 206 2.76 20.76 16.09
CA GLN A 206 3.80 20.57 15.09
C GLN A 206 4.41 19.17 15.19
N LYS A 207 4.87 18.73 16.37
CA LYS A 207 5.45 17.39 16.57
C LYS A 207 4.49 16.27 16.17
N ARG A 208 3.19 16.44 16.46
CA ARG A 208 2.17 15.45 16.07
C ARG A 208 1.90 15.47 14.57
N SER A 209 1.84 16.65 13.98
CA SER A 209 1.71 16.84 12.54
C SER A 209 2.86 16.15 11.81
N ASP A 210 4.11 16.49 12.17
CA ASP A 210 5.33 15.94 11.56
C ASP A 210 5.34 14.42 11.66
N LYS A 211 5.00 13.87 12.84
CA LYS A 211 4.91 12.41 13.02
C LYS A 211 3.91 11.75 12.08
N TRP A 212 2.75 12.37 11.85
CA TRP A 212 1.75 11.82 10.95
C TRP A 212 2.17 11.96 9.48
N VAL A 213 2.80 13.07 9.12
CA VAL A 213 3.40 13.27 7.80
C VAL A 213 4.46 12.21 7.53
N ASP A 214 5.37 11.96 8.48
CA ASP A 214 6.40 10.92 8.36
C ASP A 214 5.78 9.52 8.21
N ILE A 215 4.72 9.22 8.96
CA ILE A 215 3.98 7.95 8.82
C ILE A 215 3.38 7.83 7.41
N LEU A 216 2.83 8.94 6.89
CA LEU A 216 2.23 8.98 5.56
C LEU A 216 3.25 8.87 4.43
N ASP A 217 4.46 9.39 4.61
CA ASP A 217 5.55 9.27 3.63
C ASP A 217 6.31 7.94 3.75
N SER A 218 6.17 7.23 4.88
CA SER A 218 6.88 5.97 5.10
C SER A 218 6.67 4.95 3.96
N PRO A 219 7.74 4.27 3.49
CA PRO A 219 7.64 3.26 2.45
C PRO A 219 6.62 2.20 2.81
N SER A 220 5.86 1.75 1.81
CA SER A 220 4.89 0.67 2.00
C SER A 220 5.54 -0.66 1.62
N GLY A 221 5.38 -1.66 2.47
CA GLY A 221 5.78 -3.04 2.19
C GLY A 221 4.58 -3.96 2.12
N PHE A 222 4.72 -5.04 1.35
CA PHE A 222 3.82 -6.18 1.34
C PHE A 222 2.33 -5.79 1.16
N ILE A 223 2.04 -5.05 0.09
CA ILE A 223 0.65 -4.77 -0.30
C ILE A 223 0.16 -5.93 -1.16
N VAL A 224 -0.83 -6.67 -0.66
CA VAL A 224 -1.45 -7.79 -1.34
C VAL A 224 -2.80 -7.36 -1.89
N THR A 225 -2.94 -7.46 -3.21
CA THR A 225 -4.21 -7.31 -3.92
C THR A 225 -4.64 -8.68 -4.42
N PHE A 226 -5.85 -9.11 -4.09
CA PHE A 226 -6.42 -10.34 -4.65
C PHE A 226 -7.82 -10.05 -5.17
N GLY A 227 -8.22 -10.78 -6.21
CA GLY A 227 -9.49 -10.52 -6.86
C GLY A 227 -9.77 -11.41 -8.05
N PHE A 228 -10.78 -11.00 -8.81
CA PHE A 228 -11.23 -11.66 -10.03
C PHE A 228 -10.71 -10.90 -11.25
N TYR A 229 -10.52 -11.61 -12.35
CA TYR A 229 -10.34 -10.99 -13.67
C TYR A 229 -11.34 -11.57 -14.67
N PHE A 230 -11.67 -10.79 -15.69
CA PHE A 230 -12.62 -11.14 -16.75
C PHE A 230 -12.39 -10.32 -18.02
#